data_AF-A0A948CXS8-F1
#
_entry.id   AF-A0A948CXS8-F1
#
_cell.length_a   1.000
_cell.length_b   1.000
_cell.length_c   1.000
_cell.angle_alpha   90.00
_cell.angle_beta   90.00
_cell.angle_gamma   90.00
#
_symmetry.space_group_name_H-M   'P 1'
#
loop_
_entity.id
_entity.type
_entity.pdbx_description
1 polymer ?
#
loop_
_entity_poly.entity_id
_entity_poly.type
_entity_poly.pdbx_seq_one_letter_code
_entity_poly.pdbx_strand_id
1 'polypeptide(L)'
;EMHESDKLFYDAQKSKTDIQSIMALGRESYQFTRSLVEGKRVRIEFDAERYDKYGRLLGYVYLKDNTFINAEIVKQGYASLLTIPPNVKYTDLFRALHQEARMNKRGLWKNK
;
A
#
# COMPACT_ATOMS: atom_id res chain seq x y z
N GLU A 1 0.82 -6.91 -7.06
CA GLU A 1 0.93 -7.31 -8.47
C GLU A 1 -0.20 -8.29 -8.77
N MET A 2 -0.98 -8.10 -9.85
CA MET A 2 -2.12 -8.98 -10.19
C MET A 2 -1.92 -9.75 -11.50
N HIS A 3 -0.87 -9.43 -12.24
CA HIS A 3 -0.54 -9.98 -13.56
C HIS A 3 0.86 -10.58 -13.53
N GLU A 4 1.13 -11.53 -14.42
CA GLU A 4 2.48 -12.05 -14.59
C GLU A 4 3.40 -10.92 -15.08
N SER A 5 4.47 -10.68 -14.33
CA SER A 5 5.47 -9.66 -14.65
C SER A 5 6.82 -10.06 -14.06
N ASP A 6 7.93 -9.57 -14.63
CA ASP A 6 9.28 -9.82 -14.11
C ASP A 6 9.41 -9.46 -12.62
N LYS A 7 8.66 -8.43 -12.21
CA LYS A 7 8.55 -8.01 -10.81
C LYS A 7 7.89 -9.07 -9.94
N LEU A 8 6.82 -9.73 -10.41
CA LEU A 8 6.16 -10.81 -9.68
C LEU A 8 7.12 -11.96 -9.40
N PHE A 9 7.90 -12.36 -10.41
CA PHE A 9 8.90 -13.42 -10.28
C PHE A 9 10.03 -13.02 -9.31
N TYR A 10 10.51 -11.78 -9.40
CA TYR A 10 11.50 -11.25 -8.47
C TYR A 10 10.99 -11.24 -7.02
N ASP A 11 9.76 -10.77 -6.80
CA ASP A 11 9.12 -10.72 -5.48
C ASP A 11 8.90 -12.13 -4.90
N ALA A 12 8.52 -13.11 -5.73
CA ALA A 12 8.37 -14.52 -5.35
C ALA A 12 9.70 -15.13 -4.88
N GLN A 13 10.78 -14.95 -5.66
CA GLN A 13 12.10 -15.45 -5.29
C GLN A 13 12.61 -14.83 -3.98
N LYS A 14 12.45 -13.51 -3.84
CA LYS A 14 12.92 -12.78 -2.65
C LYS A 14 12.15 -13.15 -1.39
N SER A 15 10.84 -13.33 -1.50
CA SER A 15 9.95 -13.63 -0.37
C SER A 15 9.83 -15.12 -0.06
N LYS A 16 10.37 -16.00 -0.92
CA LYS A 16 10.18 -17.46 -0.88
C LYS A 16 8.70 -17.87 -0.82
N THR A 17 7.83 -17.04 -1.39
CA THR A 17 6.38 -17.26 -1.43
C THR A 17 6.00 -17.65 -2.85
N ASP A 18 5.02 -18.55 -2.98
CA ASP A 18 4.55 -18.96 -4.29
C ASP A 18 3.86 -17.80 -5.03
N ILE A 19 3.97 -17.82 -6.36
CA ILE A 19 3.44 -16.77 -7.23
C ILE A 19 1.92 -16.63 -7.06
N GLN A 20 1.19 -17.73 -6.89
CA GLN A 20 -0.26 -17.73 -6.74
C GLN A 20 -0.70 -17.02 -5.46
N SER A 21 0.00 -17.24 -4.35
CA SER A 21 -0.21 -16.52 -3.10
C SER A 21 0.06 -15.03 -3.23
N ILE A 22 1.12 -14.63 -3.96
CA ILE A 22 1.40 -13.20 -4.21
C ILE A 22 0.30 -12.56 -5.06
N MET A 23 -0.19 -13.27 -6.09
CA MET A 23 -1.31 -12.80 -6.90
C MET A 23 -2.61 -12.72 -6.10
N ALA A 24 -2.88 -13.70 -5.22
CA ALA A 24 -4.03 -13.70 -4.32
C ALA A 24 -4.00 -12.50 -3.37
N LEU A 25 -2.85 -12.23 -2.73
CA LEU A 25 -2.63 -11.04 -1.90
C LEU A 25 -2.79 -9.74 -2.70
N GLY A 26 -2.32 -9.72 -3.95
CA GLY A 26 -2.54 -8.62 -4.88
C GLY A 26 -4.02 -8.36 -5.14
N ARG A 27 -4.82 -9.42 -5.35
CA ARG A 27 -6.28 -9.34 -5.52
C ARG A 27 -6.98 -8.87 -4.26
N GLU A 28 -6.62 -9.39 -3.08
CA GLU A 28 -7.18 -8.93 -1.80
C GLU A 28 -6.90 -7.44 -1.58
N SER A 29 -5.67 -7.00 -1.81
CA SER A 29 -5.25 -5.59 -1.65
C SER A 29 -6.00 -4.67 -2.61
N TYR A 30 -6.20 -5.12 -3.86
CA TYR A 30 -6.99 -4.42 -4.87
C TYR A 30 -8.46 -4.30 -4.45
N GLN A 31 -9.09 -5.42 -4.05
CA GLN A 31 -10.49 -5.43 -3.63
C GLN A 31 -10.73 -4.56 -2.38
N PHE A 32 -9.81 -4.60 -1.41
CA PHE A 32 -9.87 -3.76 -0.23
C PHE A 32 -9.77 -2.27 -0.57
N THR A 33 -8.78 -1.88 -1.38
CA THR A 33 -8.62 -0.47 -1.77
C THR A 33 -9.83 0.00 -2.57
N ARG A 34 -10.33 -0.84 -3.48
CA ARG A 34 -11.51 -0.57 -4.30
C ARG A 34 -12.77 -0.37 -3.44
N SER A 35 -13.03 -1.24 -2.46
CA SER A 35 -14.19 -1.10 -1.57
C SER A 35 -14.15 0.17 -0.71
N LEU A 36 -12.94 0.67 -0.41
CA LEU A 36 -12.78 1.92 0.32
C LEU A 36 -13.06 3.16 -0.52
N VAL A 37 -12.63 3.21 -1.79
CA VAL A 37 -12.58 4.48 -2.56
C VAL A 37 -13.43 4.52 -3.82
N GLU A 38 -13.88 3.38 -4.35
CA GLU A 38 -14.61 3.35 -5.62
C GLU A 38 -15.91 4.14 -5.55
N GLY A 39 -16.16 4.97 -6.57
CA GLY A 39 -17.34 5.85 -6.64
C GLY A 39 -17.33 7.03 -5.67
N LYS A 40 -16.29 7.18 -4.84
CA LYS A 40 -16.18 8.27 -3.85
C LYS A 40 -15.31 9.41 -4.37
N ARG A 41 -15.64 10.64 -3.96
CA ARG A 41 -14.74 11.78 -4.15
C ARG A 41 -13.66 11.77 -3.08
N VAL A 42 -12.43 12.03 -3.51
CA VAL A 42 -11.26 12.06 -2.63
C VAL A 42 -10.61 13.45 -2.63
N ARG A 43 -9.95 13.78 -1.53
CA ARG A 43 -9.01 14.88 -1.43
C ARG A 43 -7.60 14.30 -1.51
N ILE A 44 -6.74 14.92 -2.30
CA ILE A 44 -5.32 14.58 -2.38
C ILE A 44 -4.54 15.63 -1.59
N GLU A 45 -3.68 15.17 -0.70
CA GLU A 45 -2.75 15.99 0.04
C GLU A 45 -1.32 15.71 -0.46
N PHE A 46 -0.61 16.79 -0.79
CA PHE A 46 0.74 16.73 -1.31
C PHE A 46 1.78 16.90 -0.21
N ASP A 47 2.97 16.37 -0.47
CA ASP A 47 4.18 16.63 0.32
C ASP A 47 5.11 17.57 -0.47
N ALA A 48 6.40 17.63 -0.10
CA ALA A 48 7.41 18.49 -0.72
C ALA A 48 7.44 18.39 -2.26
N GLU A 49 7.38 17.19 -2.82
CA GLU A 49 7.33 16.94 -4.26
C GLU A 49 6.00 16.32 -4.69
N ARG A 50 5.37 16.92 -5.70
CA ARG A 50 4.08 16.45 -6.24
C ARG A 50 4.22 15.41 -7.34
N TYR A 51 5.36 15.36 -8.00
CA TYR A 51 5.62 14.46 -9.11
C TYR A 51 6.94 13.75 -8.91
N ASP A 52 7.00 12.49 -9.31
CA ASP A 52 8.28 11.81 -9.41
C ASP A 52 8.97 12.03 -10.77
N LYS A 53 10.17 11.48 -10.93
CA LYS A 53 10.95 11.53 -12.17
C LYS A 53 10.27 10.92 -13.41
N TYR A 54 9.18 10.16 -13.21
CA TYR A 54 8.40 9.55 -14.28
C TYR A 54 7.10 10.33 -14.57
N GLY A 55 6.90 11.49 -13.93
CA GLY A 55 5.71 12.32 -14.09
C GLY A 55 4.47 11.80 -13.35
N ARG A 56 4.61 10.83 -12.44
CA ARG A 56 3.49 10.31 -11.65
C ARG A 56 3.15 11.26 -10.52
N LEU A 57 1.87 11.58 -10.36
CA LEU A 57 1.39 12.39 -9.25
C LEU A 57 1.51 11.61 -7.94
N LEU A 58 2.26 12.15 -6.98
CA LEU A 58 2.44 11.62 -5.64
C LEU A 58 1.49 12.32 -4.69
N GLY A 59 0.81 11.58 -3.82
CA GLY A 59 -0.07 12.19 -2.83
C GLY A 59 -0.70 11.21 -1.85
N TYR A 60 -1.21 11.78 -0.77
CA TYR A 60 -1.94 11.12 0.29
C TYR A 60 -3.44 11.29 0.05
N VAL A 61 -4.20 10.20 0.11
CA VAL A 61 -5.61 10.18 -0.29
C VAL A 61 -6.51 10.19 0.94
N TYR A 62 -7.44 11.13 0.98
CA TYR A 62 -8.44 11.27 2.03
C TYR A 62 -9.85 11.19 1.46
N LEU A 63 -10.76 10.52 2.18
CA LEU A 63 -12.19 10.61 1.92
C LEU A 63 -12.78 11.92 2.48
N LYS A 64 -14.01 12.24 2.10
CA LYS A 64 -14.74 13.43 2.59
C LYS A 64 -14.93 13.44 4.11
N ASP A 65 -15.00 12.27 4.73
CA ASP A 65 -15.13 12.09 6.18
C ASP A 65 -13.78 12.13 6.92
N ASN A 66 -12.70 12.56 6.23
CA ASN A 66 -11.32 12.58 6.70
C ASN A 66 -10.67 11.21 6.93
N THR A 67 -11.26 10.12 6.45
CA THR A 67 -10.59 8.81 6.46
C THR A 67 -9.31 8.87 5.63
N PHE A 68 -8.17 8.55 6.24
CA PHE A 68 -6.87 8.52 5.58
C PHE A 68 -6.63 7.15 4.92
N ILE A 69 -6.86 7.07 3.61
CA ILE A 69 -6.84 5.80 2.87
C ILE A 69 -5.49 5.11 2.93
N ASN A 70 -4.38 5.84 2.75
CA ASN A 70 -3.04 5.24 2.80
C ASN A 70 -2.78 4.57 4.15
N ALA A 71 -3.22 5.20 5.25
CA ALA A 71 -3.08 4.64 6.59
C ALA A 71 -3.91 3.36 6.76
N GLU A 72 -5.15 3.33 6.29
CA GLU A 72 -6.01 2.13 6.37
C GLU A 72 -5.42 0.95 5.58
N ILE A 73 -4.88 1.18 4.39
CA ILE A 73 -4.24 0.11 3.59
C ILE A 73 -3.03 -0.46 4.33
N VAL A 74 -2.18 0.38 4.92
CA VAL A 74 -1.01 -0.06 5.70
C VAL A 74 -1.44 -0.81 6.96
N LYS A 75 -2.44 -0.28 7.69
CA LYS A 75 -2.96 -0.87 8.93
C LYS A 75 -3.56 -2.26 8.74
N GLN A 76 -4.18 -2.51 7.58
CA GLN A 76 -4.69 -3.82 7.21
C GLN A 76 -3.62 -4.75 6.63
N GLY A 77 -2.37 -4.28 6.53
CA GLY A 77 -1.25 -5.07 6.04
C GLY A 77 -1.29 -5.31 4.54
N TYR A 78 -1.97 -4.46 3.76
CA TYR A 78 -2.04 -4.57 2.29
C TYR A 78 -1.02 -3.70 1.55
N ALA A 79 -0.14 -3.01 2.28
CA ALA A 79 0.94 -2.21 1.71
C ALA A 79 2.28 -2.49 2.41
N SER A 80 3.34 -2.52 1.60
CA SER A 80 4.72 -2.44 2.08
C SER A 80 5.16 -0.98 2.13
N LEU A 81 6.06 -0.66 3.06
CA LEU A 81 6.56 0.71 3.20
C LEU A 81 7.74 0.98 2.26
N LEU A 82 7.67 2.11 1.57
CA LEU A 82 8.76 2.68 0.79
C LEU A 82 8.88 4.16 1.17
N THR A 83 10.03 4.54 1.75
CA THR A 83 10.30 5.91 2.20
C THR A 83 11.36 6.51 1.28
N ILE A 84 11.00 7.56 0.54
CA ILE A 84 11.88 8.25 -0.40
C ILE A 84 11.83 9.75 -0.08
N PRO A 85 12.93 10.35 0.42
CA PRO A 85 13.03 11.80 0.59
C PRO A 85 12.84 12.54 -0.75
N PRO A 86 12.27 13.76 -0.73
CA PRO A 86 11.87 14.53 0.45
C PRO A 86 10.47 14.17 1.00
N ASN A 87 9.71 13.29 0.35
CA ASN A 87 8.33 12.97 0.71
C ASN A 87 8.23 11.96 1.86
N VAL A 88 8.41 12.45 3.10
CA VAL A 88 8.50 11.61 4.31
C VAL A 88 7.50 11.99 5.41
N LYS A 89 6.52 12.86 5.12
CA LYS A 89 5.59 13.45 6.11
C LYS A 89 4.92 12.45 7.07
N TYR A 90 4.52 11.28 6.59
CA TYR A 90 3.82 10.26 7.40
C TYR A 90 4.65 9.00 7.66
N THR A 91 5.97 9.06 7.50
CA THR A 91 6.86 7.89 7.66
C THR A 91 6.67 7.19 9.01
N ASP A 92 6.61 7.95 10.10
CA ASP A 92 6.51 7.38 11.45
C ASP A 92 5.14 6.73 11.69
N LEU A 93 4.06 7.38 11.24
CA LEU A 93 2.71 6.82 11.27
C LEU A 93 2.65 5.49 10.53
N PHE A 94 3.14 5.46 9.29
CA PHE A 94 3.11 4.23 8.49
C PHE A 94 3.98 3.14 9.09
N ARG A 95 5.14 3.47 9.68
CA ARG A 95 5.98 2.51 10.38
C ARG A 95 5.24 1.85 11.54
N ALA A 96 4.53 2.64 12.36
CA ALA A 96 3.75 2.13 13.47
C ALA A 96 2.60 1.22 12.99
N LEU A 97 1.81 1.66 12.01
CA LEU A 97 0.70 0.86 11.46
C LEU A 97 1.16 -0.43 10.79
N HIS A 98 2.31 -0.40 10.13
CA HIS A 98 2.90 -1.60 9.52
C HIS A 98 3.37 -2.59 10.58
N GLN A 99 3.93 -2.12 11.70
CA GLN A 99 4.27 -2.97 12.85
C GLN A 99 2.99 -3.56 13.49
N GLU A 100 1.93 -2.75 13.66
CA GLU A 100 0.64 -3.22 14.14
C GLU A 100 0.07 -4.33 13.24
N ALA A 101 0.09 -4.14 11.92
CA ALA A 101 -0.38 -5.13 10.96
C ALA A 101 0.41 -6.45 11.04
N ARG A 102 1.73 -6.37 11.28
CA ARG A 102 2.59 -7.53 11.51
C ARG A 102 2.21 -8.30 12.77
N MET A 103 2.09 -7.60 13.89
CA MET A 103 1.75 -8.21 15.18
C MET A 103 0.38 -8.89 15.14
N ASN A 104 -0.58 -8.29 14.44
CA ASN A 104 -1.94 -8.81 14.30
C ASN A 104 -2.12 -9.76 13.11
N LYS A 105 -1.03 -10.16 12.43
CA LYS A 105 -1.06 -11.06 11.27
C LYS A 105 -2.10 -10.66 10.19
N ARG A 106 -2.22 -9.37 9.89
CA ARG A 106 -3.17 -8.87 8.87
C ARG A 106 -2.55 -8.89 7.47
N GLY A 107 -3.38 -8.99 6.43
CA GLY A 107 -2.96 -8.92 5.02
C GLY A 107 -1.75 -9.81 4.69
N LEU A 108 -0.65 -9.15 4.26
CA LEU A 108 0.64 -9.76 3.91
C LEU A 108 1.26 -10.66 5.01
N TRP A 109 0.73 -10.62 6.24
CA TRP A 109 1.26 -11.32 7.41
C TRP A 109 0.40 -12.50 7.89
N LYS A 110 -0.77 -12.76 7.27
CA LYS A 110 -1.71 -13.82 7.70
C LYS A 110 -1.06 -15.21 7.78
N ASN A 111 -0.18 -15.51 6.83
CA ASN A 111 0.40 -16.85 6.66
C ASN A 111 1.91 -16.89 6.98
N LYS A 112 2.40 -15.94 7.80
CA LYS A 112 3.79 -15.89 8.27
C LYS A 112 3.95 -16.24 9.75
#